data_AF-A0A496PTF9-F1
#
_entry.id   AF-A0A496PTF9-F1
#
_cell.length_a   1.000
_cell.length_b   1.000
_cell.length_c   1.000
_cell.angle_alpha   90.00
_cell.angle_beta   90.00
_cell.angle_gamma   90.00
#
_symmetry.space_group_name_H-M   'P 1'
#
loop_
_entity.id
_entity.type
_entity.pdbx_description
1 polymer ?
#
loop_
_entity_poly.entity_id
_entity_poly.type
_entity_poly.pdbx_seq_one_letter_code
_entity_poly.pdbx_strand_id
1 'polypeptide(L)'
;MWALRAFFVTIIVLAIVTFAIYNVQLDQRIDVNLIWTTYSQVTAIEIVFWSFACGVVLSLLVFISAYIRNSVNLRAMRKQIKALESEVTVLRNRPIEESAELLLEDQALSQKNKTQREDQ
;
A
#
# COMPACT_ATOMS: atom_id res chain seq x y z
N MET A 1 7.86 1.22 11.86
CA MET A 1 7.61 1.67 13.24
C MET A 1 7.38 3.18 13.25
N TRP A 2 6.19 3.62 13.63
CA TRP A 2 5.80 5.04 13.64
C TRP A 2 6.70 5.92 14.52
N ALA A 3 7.10 5.43 15.69
CA ALA A 3 7.99 6.14 16.62
C ALA A 3 9.38 6.45 16.04
N LEU A 4 9.99 5.49 15.35
CA LEU A 4 11.31 5.67 14.72
C LEU A 4 11.25 6.72 13.60
N ARG A 5 10.16 6.76 12.82
CA ARG A 5 9.93 7.81 11.82
C ARG A 5 9.81 9.18 12.48
N ALA A 6 9.01 9.29 13.54
CA ALA A 6 8.84 10.53 14.29
C ALA A 6 10.18 11.04 14.85
N PHE A 7 11.00 10.15 15.42
CA PHE A 7 12.33 10.48 15.94
C PHE A 7 13.25 11.10 14.88
N PHE A 8 13.36 10.49 13.69
CA PHE A 8 14.18 11.05 12.60
C PHE A 8 13.65 12.38 12.08
N VAL A 9 12.32 12.53 11.96
CA VAL A 9 11.70 13.80 11.56
C VAL A 9 12.04 14.90 12.58
N THR A 10 11.95 14.60 13.88
CA THR A 10 12.32 15.54 14.93
C THR A 10 13.79 15.96 14.84
N ILE A 11 14.72 15.02 14.63
CA ILE A 11 16.15 15.34 14.47
C ILE A 11 16.38 16.27 13.27
N ILE A 12 15.75 15.98 12.13
CA ILE A 12 15.89 16.80 10.92
C ILE A 12 15.37 18.22 11.17
N VAL A 13 14.20 18.36 11.79
CA VAL A 13 13.63 19.68 12.13
C VAL A 13 14.56 20.44 13.07
N LEU A 14 15.09 19.77 14.10
CA LEU A 14 16.01 20.40 15.06
C LEU A 14 17.29 20.86 14.35
N ALA A 15 17.86 20.03 13.48
CA ALA A 15 19.03 20.39 12.68
C ALA A 15 18.78 21.62 11.79
N ILE A 16 17.62 21.69 11.12
CA ILE A 16 17.24 22.83 10.27
C ILE A 16 17.10 24.11 11.11
N VAL A 17 16.43 24.03 12.26
CA VAL A 17 16.23 25.18 13.16
C VAL A 17 17.56 25.67 13.72
N THR A 18 18.40 24.77 14.21
CA THR A 18 19.74 25.11 14.70
C THR A 18 20.57 25.74 13.59
N PHE A 19 20.56 25.16 12.39
CA PHE A 19 21.25 25.71 11.22
C PHE A 19 20.76 27.14 10.91
N ALA A 20 19.45 27.36 10.89
CA ALA A 20 18.87 28.68 10.62
C ALA A 20 19.33 29.72 11.65
N ILE A 21 19.24 29.41 12.95
CA ILE A 21 19.63 30.35 14.02
C ILE A 21 21.10 30.78 13.88
N TYR A 22 22.01 29.82 13.68
CA TYR A 22 23.44 30.13 13.54
C TYR A 22 23.77 30.91 12.28
N ASN A 23 23.12 30.62 11.14
CA ASN A 23 23.46 31.26 9.87
C ASN A 23 22.73 32.60 9.63
N VAL A 24 21.59 32.85 10.30
CA VAL A 24 20.88 34.15 10.20
C VAL A 24 21.69 35.27 10.83
N GLN A 25 22.37 35.00 11.95
CA GLN A 25 23.06 36.03 12.73
C GLN A 25 24.36 36.53 12.08
N LEU A 26 24.95 35.76 11.17
CA LEU A 26 26.29 36.01 10.62
C LEU A 26 26.28 36.70 9.24
N ASP A 27 25.11 36.99 8.64
CA ASP A 27 24.95 37.39 7.21
C ASP A 27 25.95 36.65 6.31
N GLN A 28 26.05 35.33 6.51
CA GLN A 28 27.13 34.55 5.92
C GLN A 28 26.89 34.40 4.41
N ARG A 29 27.67 35.15 3.64
CA ARG A 29 27.71 35.10 2.19
C ARG A 29 28.69 34.03 1.74
N ILE A 30 28.24 33.18 0.82
CA ILE A 30 29.04 32.11 0.26
C ILE A 30 28.94 32.13 -1.26
N ASP A 31 30.06 31.76 -1.89
CA ASP A 31 30.12 31.54 -3.32
C ASP A 31 29.77 30.07 -3.61
N VAL A 32 28.80 29.85 -4.49
CA VAL A 32 28.30 28.53 -4.86
C VAL A 32 28.68 28.24 -6.29
N ASN A 33 29.48 27.20 -6.49
CA ASN A 33 29.80 26.70 -7.80
C ASN A 33 28.92 25.49 -8.13
N LEU A 34 27.91 25.70 -8.99
CA LEU A 34 27.13 24.63 -9.59
C LEU A 34 27.80 24.18 -10.89
N ILE A 35 27.52 22.94 -11.30
CA ILE A 35 28.09 22.29 -12.51
C ILE A 35 28.05 23.18 -13.77
N TRP A 36 27.06 24.06 -13.91
CA TRP A 36 26.90 24.94 -15.09
C TRP A 36 26.96 26.45 -14.78
N THR A 37 27.02 26.86 -13.51
CA THR A 37 26.94 28.27 -13.15
C THR A 37 27.55 28.52 -11.78
N THR A 38 28.18 29.68 -11.62
CA THR A 38 28.72 30.11 -10.32
C THR A 38 27.91 31.32 -9.85
N TYR A 39 27.35 31.21 -8.66
CA TYR A 39 26.71 32.34 -7.98
C TYR A 39 27.64 32.84 -6.89
N SER A 40 27.86 34.15 -6.84
CA SER A 40 28.69 34.78 -5.80
C SER A 40 27.83 35.56 -4.81
N GLN A 41 28.30 35.65 -3.57
CA GLN A 41 27.69 36.44 -2.50
C GLN A 41 26.24 36.04 -2.13
N VAL A 42 25.91 34.75 -2.31
CA VAL A 42 24.58 34.22 -1.99
C VAL A 42 24.48 33.93 -0.50
N THR A 43 23.33 34.20 0.09
CA THR A 43 23.08 33.93 1.51
C THR A 43 22.98 32.43 1.73
N ALA A 44 23.72 31.88 2.71
CA ALA A 44 23.71 30.46 3.04
C ALA A 44 22.30 29.87 3.23
N ILE A 45 21.41 30.64 3.83
CA ILE A 45 20.02 30.27 4.11
C ILE A 45 19.21 30.04 2.84
N GLU A 46 19.41 30.84 1.80
CA GLU A 46 18.65 30.72 0.55
C GLU A 46 18.95 29.38 -0.11
N ILE A 47 20.21 28.97 -0.13
CA ILE A 47 20.66 27.71 -0.72
C ILE A 47 20.07 26.52 0.05
N VAL A 48 20.12 26.57 1.39
CA VAL A 48 19.56 25.51 2.23
C VAL A 48 18.05 25.45 2.11
N PHE A 49 17.37 26.60 2.03
CA PHE A 49 15.93 26.66 1.80
C PHE A 49 15.55 26.00 0.47
N TRP A 50 16.21 26.35 -0.63
CA TRP A 50 15.95 25.76 -1.94
C TRP A 50 16.29 24.28 -2.01
N SER A 51 17.38 23.87 -1.35
CA SER A 51 17.76 22.45 -1.25
C SER A 51 16.71 21.64 -0.48
N PHE A 52 16.21 22.19 0.63
CA PHE A 52 15.12 21.58 1.40
C PHE A 52 13.83 21.51 0.60
N ALA A 53 13.43 22.62 -0.04
CA ALA A 53 12.24 22.67 -0.88
C ALA A 53 12.30 21.64 -2.03
N CYS A 54 13.45 21.53 -2.71
CA CYS A 54 13.67 20.52 -3.73
C CYS A 54 13.56 19.09 -3.16
N GLY A 55 14.17 18.85 -2.00
CA GLY A 55 14.06 17.57 -1.29
C GLY A 55 12.61 17.19 -0.94
N VAL A 56 11.81 18.16 -0.47
CA VAL A 56 10.38 17.96 -0.19
C VAL A 56 9.64 17.58 -1.47
N VAL A 57 9.84 18.31 -2.57
CA VAL A 57 9.18 18.01 -3.86
C VAL A 57 9.56 16.61 -4.37
N LEU A 58 10.85 16.27 -4.35
CA LEU A 58 11.32 14.94 -4.74
C LEU A 58 10.72 13.83 -3.85
N SER A 59 10.68 14.06 -2.53
CA SER A 59 10.09 13.09 -1.61
C SER A 59 8.60 12.87 -1.87
N LEU A 60 7.88 13.94 -2.24
CA LEU A 60 6.47 13.88 -2.59
C LEU A 60 6.25 13.06 -3.85
N LEU A 61 7.07 13.25 -4.89
CA LEU A 61 7.00 12.46 -6.12
C LEU A 61 7.24 10.96 -5.86
N VAL A 62 8.26 10.63 -5.07
CA VAL A 62 8.54 9.25 -4.67
C VAL A 62 7.38 8.67 -3.86
N PHE A 63 6.82 9.44 -2.93
CA PHE A 63 5.70 9.03 -2.10
C PHE A 63 4.45 8.74 -2.94
N ILE A 64 4.10 9.62 -3.88
CA ILE A 64 2.96 9.42 -4.79
C ILE A 64 3.14 8.14 -5.60
N SER A 65 4.33 7.92 -6.17
CA SER A 65 4.64 6.71 -6.93
C SER A 65 4.50 5.43 -6.08
N ALA A 66 5.09 5.43 -4.88
CA ALA A 66 4.99 4.31 -3.95
C ALA A 66 3.55 4.06 -3.50
N TYR A 67 2.78 5.13 -3.25
CA TYR A 67 1.38 5.05 -2.85
C TYR A 67 0.54 4.37 -3.94
N ILE A 68 0.65 4.83 -5.19
CA ILE A 68 -0.09 4.25 -6.32
C ILE A 68 0.25 2.77 -6.47
N ARG A 69 1.54 2.42 -6.45
CA ARG A 69 1.99 1.02 -6.54
C ARG A 69 1.38 0.16 -5.42
N ASN A 70 1.40 0.66 -4.18
CA ASN A 70 0.80 -0.04 -3.05
C ASN A 70 -0.72 -0.18 -3.18
N SER A 71 -1.43 0.85 -3.66
CA SER A 71 -2.88 0.78 -3.90
C SER A 71 -3.24 -0.28 -4.94
N VAL A 72 -2.49 -0.36 -6.04
CA VAL A 72 -2.68 -1.38 -7.07
C VAL A 72 -2.41 -2.77 -6.51
N ASN A 73 -1.31 -2.95 -5.79
CA ASN A 73 -0.96 -4.23 -5.15
C ASN A 73 -2.03 -4.67 -4.16
N LEU A 74 -2.52 -3.77 -3.30
CA LEU A 74 -3.60 -4.08 -2.35
C LEU A 74 -4.87 -4.52 -3.07
N ARG A 75 -5.23 -3.90 -4.19
CA ARG A 75 -6.40 -4.29 -4.97
C ARG A 75 -6.22 -5.68 -5.60
N ALA A 76 -5.04 -5.97 -6.12
CA ALA A 76 -4.71 -7.29 -6.69
C ALA A 76 -4.79 -8.37 -5.61
N MET A 77 -4.17 -8.14 -4.45
CA MET A 77 -4.18 -9.09 -3.33
C MET A 77 -5.60 -9.36 -2.81
N ARG A 78 -6.44 -8.32 -2.70
CA ARG A 78 -7.85 -8.50 -2.31
C ARG A 78 -8.64 -9.34 -3.31
N LYS A 79 -8.39 -9.17 -4.62
CA LYS A 79 -9.03 -9.99 -5.65
C LYS A 79 -8.61 -11.45 -5.54
N GLN A 80 -7.32 -11.70 -5.32
CA GLN A 80 -6.79 -13.06 -5.13
C GLN A 80 -7.40 -13.72 -3.90
N ILE A 81 -7.46 -13.02 -2.77
CA ILE A 81 -8.10 -13.52 -1.54
C ILE A 81 -9.54 -13.92 -1.82
N LYS A 82 -10.33 -13.05 -2.47
CA LYS A 82 -11.74 -13.33 -2.78
C LYS A 82 -11.89 -14.53 -3.73
N ALA A 83 -11.01 -14.68 -4.72
CA ALA A 83 -11.03 -15.82 -5.63
C ALA A 83 -10.73 -17.13 -4.87
N LEU A 84 -9.68 -17.15 -4.05
CA LEU A 84 -9.33 -18.30 -3.21
C LEU A 84 -10.46 -18.65 -2.22
N GLU A 85 -11.06 -17.65 -1.57
CA GLU A 85 -12.22 -17.85 -0.69
C GLU A 85 -13.40 -18.48 -1.44
N SER A 86 -13.65 -18.05 -2.68
CA SER A 86 -14.72 -18.62 -3.51
C SER A 86 -14.43 -20.06 -3.91
N GLU A 87 -13.18 -20.39 -4.28
CA GLU A 87 -12.77 -21.76 -4.60
C GLU A 87 -12.92 -22.68 -3.40
N VAL A 88 -12.46 -22.25 -2.22
CA VAL A 88 -12.64 -23.02 -0.97
C VAL A 88 -14.12 -23.23 -0.67
N THR A 89 -14.96 -22.22 -0.90
CA THR A 89 -16.41 -22.32 -0.69
C THR A 89 -17.04 -23.34 -1.63
N VAL A 90 -16.68 -23.33 -2.92
CA VAL A 90 -17.16 -24.32 -3.89
C VAL A 90 -16.69 -25.72 -3.52
N LEU A 91 -15.40 -25.88 -3.19
CA LEU A 91 -14.83 -27.17 -2.78
C LEU A 91 -15.49 -27.72 -1.51
N ARG A 92 -15.91 -26.85 -0.59
CA ARG A 92 -16.63 -27.26 0.63
C ARG A 92 -18.08 -27.66 0.36
N ASN A 93 -18.75 -26.99 -0.58
CA ASN A 93 -20.16 -27.21 -0.84
C ASN A 93 -20.40 -28.38 -1.82
N ARG A 94 -19.44 -28.69 -2.70
CA ARG A 94 -19.55 -29.78 -3.67
C ARG A 94 -19.83 -31.17 -3.05
N PRO A 95 -19.16 -31.59 -1.96
CA PRO A 95 -19.48 -32.87 -1.29
C PRO A 95 -20.90 -32.90 -0.71
N ILE A 96 -21.43 -31.74 -0.29
CA ILE A 96 -22.77 -31.63 0.29
C ILE A 96 -23.82 -31.75 -0.81
N GLU A 97 -23.59 -31.12 -1.97
CA GLU A 97 -24.45 -31.24 -3.15
C GLU A 97 -24.48 -32.68 -3.68
N GLU A 98 -23.31 -33.31 -3.84
CA GLU A 98 -23.22 -34.71 -4.28
C GLU A 98 -23.93 -35.67 -3.29
N SER A 99 -23.82 -35.43 -1.98
CA SER A 99 -24.53 -36.22 -0.97
C SER A 99 -26.06 -36.01 -1.01
N ALA A 100 -26.51 -34.78 -1.28
CA ALA A 100 -27.94 -34.47 -1.37
C ALA A 100 -28.59 -35.07 -2.62
N GLU A 101 -27.88 -35.06 -3.75
CA GLU A 101 -28.34 -35.65 -5.02
C GLU A 101 -28.51 -37.17 -4.90
N LEU A 102 -27.54 -37.85 -4.29
CA LEU A 102 -27.62 -39.30 -4.03
C LEU A 102 -28.82 -39.68 -3.14
N LEU A 103 -29.14 -38.86 -2.12
CA LEU A 103 -30.29 -39.09 -1.25
C LEU A 103 -31.63 -38.91 -2.00
N LEU A 104 -31.71 -37.92 -2.90
CA LEU A 104 -32.91 -37.70 -3.72
C LEU A 104 -33.13 -38.84 -4.71
N GLU A 105 -32.06 -39.35 -5.32
CA GLU A 105 -32.12 -40.49 -6.24
C GLU A 105 -32.61 -41.76 -5.54
N ASP A 106 -32.09 -42.06 -4.33
CA ASP A 106 -32.51 -43.21 -3.53
C ASP A 106 -34.00 -43.12 -3.12
N GLN A 107 -34.46 -41.92 -2.74
CA GLN A 107 -35.87 -41.68 -2.43
C GLN A 107 -36.79 -41.89 -3.65
N ALA A 108 -36.37 -41.43 -4.83
CA ALA A 108 -37.13 -41.61 -6.07
C ALA A 108 -37.23 -43.09 -6.48
N LEU A 109 -36.13 -43.85 -6.34
CA LEU A 109 -36.10 -45.29 -6.59
C LEU A 109 -37.00 -46.06 -5.61
N SER A 110 -36.97 -45.68 -4.33
CA SER A 110 -37.79 -46.29 -3.28
C SER A 110 -39.28 -46.03 -3.50
N GLN A 111 -39.67 -44.83 -3.97
CA GLN A 111 -41.06 -44.53 -4.34
C GLN A 111 -41.51 -45.35 -5.56
N LYS A 112 -40.70 -45.40 -6.62
CA LYS A 112 -41.01 -46.15 -7.85
C LYS A 112 -41.23 -47.64 -7.58
N ASN A 113 -40.42 -48.23 -6.71
CA ASN A 113 -40.57 -49.62 -6.27
C ASN A 113 -41.81 -49.88 -5.42
N LYS A 114 -42.30 -48.88 -4.66
CA LYS A 114 -43.55 -49.01 -3.91
C LYS A 114 -44.76 -48.97 -4.83
N THR A 115 -44.80 -48.05 -5.79
CA THR A 115 -45.90 -47.94 -6.76
C THR A 115 -46.02 -49.21 -7.61
N GLN A 116 -44.90 -49.78 -8.05
CA GLN A 116 -44.90 -51.04 -8.82
C GLN A 116 -45.36 -52.27 -8.02
N ARG A 117 -45.30 -52.23 -6.68
CA ARG A 117 -45.80 -53.32 -5.82
C ARG A 117 -47.27 -53.18 -5.48
N GLU A 118 -47.86 -51.99 -5.64
CA GLU A 118 -49.30 -51.76 -5.43
C GLU A 118 -50.12 -52.08 -6.68
N ASP A 119 -49.48 -52.06 -7.86
CA ASP A 119 -50.09 -52.40 -9.15
C ASP A 119 -50.06 -53.91 -9.50
N GLN A 120 -49.48 -54.76 -8.63
CA GLN A 120 -49.42 -56.23 -8.76
C GLN A 120 -50.33 -56.93 -7.75
#